data_AF-A0A1Y1QCP4-F1
#
_entry.id   AF-A0A1Y1QCP4-F1
#
_cell.length_a   1.000
_cell.length_b   1.000
_cell.length_c   1.000
_cell.angle_alpha   90.00
_cell.angle_beta   90.00
_cell.angle_gamma   90.00
#
_symmetry.space_group_name_H-M   'P 1'
#
loop_
_entity.id
_entity.type
_entity.pdbx_description
1 polymer ?
#
loop_
_entity_poly.entity_id
_entity_poly.type
_entity_poly.pdbx_seq_one_letter_code
_entity_poly.pdbx_strand_id
1 'polypeptide(L)'
;MPLSTSKARDWIAALPLTDPGETTRRLFHGLVDLNRRALPAMNRLQISEMLRPAVDVALEALQRHLEARAFPLTPKSQKIFELTQSLMLEFAGSYQVATLDMMTKKEGNKKALQLAIYRALDLMGKVLLLTYSIYVRTRETLWHDIHHLYLLAVENGVEKVALRDASPGAPTIEARYVQMNLLALVKPYCLRQGEAMRLMQYFVLNTALVTIARDAEGQQTGEYVHAVMLNSDEPAVMMLLSDLPHSPTVRVLNLNALVGRMDGHIRELEAKGVPAMMLQEGLSRNLAKRVIYHLSAVRNRSYNRFPKKEQIGMVTRFPDVLTVIRDAQKTEASEDAEAEDMLFNVFMSSDSYEDEDKAKKAVIHRVAEEEGARIQTWKVLNTSVGGYGLCWEGKETSGARVGEIVALRDMADPTAIWMIGVIKWMEFVSGKGLCCGVELLSTKIMVVSVQHVINRTLTQKMPVDGLMLPSIEGIRPDPALILPAYIFQASDEIRLEFAEREERVRLVLLDECLGAFAYFRFTTLAEKSLEEDEDDFTSLWQSL
;
A
#
# COMPACT_ATOMS: atom_id res chain seq x y z
N MET A 1 -3.09 2.52 40.50
CA MET A 1 -3.76 3.81 40.20
C MET A 1 -4.79 4.21 41.28
N PRO A 2 -4.96 5.49 41.63
CA PRO A 2 -5.96 5.96 42.60
C PRO A 2 -7.42 5.83 42.12
N LEU A 3 -8.35 5.61 43.06
CA LEU A 3 -9.76 5.25 42.81
C LEU A 3 -10.77 6.40 42.97
N SER A 4 -10.30 7.57 43.39
CA SER A 4 -11.11 8.79 43.46
C SER A 4 -10.55 9.84 42.50
N THR A 5 -11.43 10.71 42.01
CA THR A 5 -11.08 11.79 41.08
C THR A 5 -10.02 12.74 41.66
N SER A 6 -10.11 13.08 42.94
CA SER A 6 -9.10 13.91 43.62
C SER A 6 -7.72 13.25 43.60
N LYS A 7 -7.62 11.99 44.04
CA LYS A 7 -6.34 11.28 44.09
C LYS A 7 -5.79 11.03 42.68
N ALA A 8 -6.67 10.84 41.68
CA ALA A 8 -6.28 10.74 40.27
C ALA A 8 -5.62 12.02 39.77
N ARG A 9 -6.15 13.19 40.15
CA ARG A 9 -5.53 14.49 39.83
C ARG A 9 -4.11 14.58 40.37
N ASP A 10 -3.93 14.24 41.65
CA ASP A 10 -2.62 14.30 42.31
C ASP A 10 -1.61 13.34 41.68
N TRP A 11 -2.07 12.13 41.32
CA TRP A 11 -1.24 11.15 40.64
C TRP A 11 -0.82 11.59 39.23
N ILE A 12 -1.73 12.22 38.48
CA ILE A 12 -1.42 12.77 37.14
C ILE A 12 -0.40 13.90 37.25
N ALA A 13 -0.55 14.79 38.22
CA ALA A 13 0.39 15.89 38.47
C ALA A 13 1.79 15.39 38.86
N ALA A 14 1.90 14.18 39.41
CA ALA A 14 3.16 13.54 39.79
C ALA A 14 3.82 12.73 38.63
N LEU A 15 3.27 12.75 37.42
CA LEU A 15 3.89 12.08 36.27
C LEU A 15 5.19 12.80 35.84
N PRO A 16 6.27 12.05 35.54
CA PRO A 16 7.55 12.64 35.17
C PRO A 16 7.51 13.12 33.70
N LEU A 17 6.96 14.32 33.47
CA LEU A 17 6.78 14.90 32.12
C LEU A 17 8.08 15.03 31.30
N THR A 18 9.24 15.04 31.96
CA THR A 18 10.57 15.10 31.34
C THR A 18 11.10 13.75 30.85
N ASP A 19 10.48 12.63 31.25
CA ASP A 19 10.81 11.27 30.80
C ASP A 19 9.59 10.63 30.13
N PRO A 20 9.49 10.71 28.78
CA PRO A 20 8.39 10.11 28.04
C PRO A 20 8.28 8.59 28.21
N GLY A 21 9.42 7.90 28.41
CA GLY A 21 9.45 6.44 28.56
C GLY A 21 8.84 6.01 29.88
N GLU A 22 9.28 6.62 30.99
CA GLU A 22 8.72 6.33 32.32
C GLU A 22 7.26 6.81 32.44
N THR A 23 6.91 7.95 31.85
CA THR A 23 5.51 8.43 31.81
C THR A 23 4.61 7.43 31.10
N THR A 24 5.01 6.96 29.92
CA THR A 24 4.27 5.94 29.16
C THR A 24 4.09 4.67 29.97
N ARG A 25 5.15 4.19 30.64
CA ARG A 25 5.11 2.98 31.47
C ARG A 25 4.14 3.13 32.64
N ARG A 26 4.17 4.27 33.35
CA ARG A 26 3.26 4.54 34.48
C ARG A 26 1.80 4.67 34.02
N LEU A 27 1.56 5.33 32.89
CA LEU A 27 0.22 5.43 32.28
C LEU A 27 -0.32 4.05 31.90
N PHE A 28 0.48 3.23 31.22
CA PHE A 28 0.08 1.88 30.82
C PHE A 28 -0.31 1.02 32.03
N HIS A 29 0.55 0.89 33.03
CA HIS A 29 0.23 0.13 34.25
C HIS A 29 -0.95 0.74 35.02
N GLY A 30 -1.07 2.07 35.03
CA GLY A 30 -2.20 2.76 35.63
C GLY A 30 -3.53 2.38 34.99
N LEU A 31 -3.59 2.36 33.66
CA LEU A 31 -4.78 1.99 32.89
C LEU A 31 -5.15 0.50 33.09
N VAL A 32 -4.16 -0.40 33.04
CA VAL A 32 -4.38 -1.83 33.34
C VAL A 32 -4.98 -2.02 34.74
N ASP A 33 -4.42 -1.33 35.73
CA ASP A 33 -4.96 -1.32 37.10
C ASP A 33 -6.38 -0.77 37.17
N LEU A 34 -6.65 0.34 36.46
CA LEU A 34 -7.95 1.00 36.45
C LEU A 34 -9.01 0.05 35.90
N ASN A 35 -8.74 -0.57 34.75
CA ASN A 35 -9.67 -1.45 34.03
C ASN A 35 -10.08 -2.68 34.85
N ARG A 36 -9.21 -3.15 35.74
CA ARG A 36 -9.45 -4.33 36.58
C ARG A 36 -10.15 -4.06 37.91
N ARG A 37 -10.27 -2.79 38.32
CA ARG A 37 -10.86 -2.43 39.63
C ARG A 37 -12.34 -2.11 39.51
N ALA A 38 -13.13 -2.53 40.50
CA ALA A 38 -14.53 -2.16 40.61
C ALA A 38 -14.66 -0.67 40.96
N LEU A 39 -15.29 0.11 40.07
CA LEU A 39 -15.52 1.54 40.21
C LEU A 39 -16.89 1.90 39.62
N PRO A 40 -17.59 2.91 40.15
CA PRO A 40 -18.78 3.46 39.50
C PRO A 40 -18.45 3.98 38.10
N ALA A 41 -19.36 3.78 37.14
CA ALA A 41 -19.09 4.07 35.73
C ALA A 41 -18.72 5.54 35.49
N MET A 42 -19.41 6.45 36.17
CA MET A 42 -19.16 7.89 36.09
C MET A 42 -17.78 8.28 36.62
N ASN A 43 -17.32 7.66 37.71
CA ASN A 43 -15.99 7.92 38.26
C ASN A 43 -14.91 7.42 37.29
N ARG A 44 -15.09 6.24 36.70
CA ARG A 44 -14.17 5.70 35.68
C ARG A 44 -14.07 6.62 34.46
N LEU A 45 -15.21 7.11 33.96
CA LEU A 45 -15.25 8.02 32.82
C LEU A 45 -14.53 9.34 33.14
N GLN A 46 -14.80 9.94 34.30
CA GLN A 46 -14.14 11.18 34.73
C GLN A 46 -12.63 11.01 34.86
N ILE A 47 -12.17 9.92 35.49
CA ILE A 47 -10.74 9.61 35.63
C ILE A 47 -10.10 9.42 34.24
N SER A 48 -10.79 8.74 33.32
CA SER A 48 -10.28 8.51 31.96
C SER A 48 -10.13 9.82 31.18
N GLU A 49 -11.12 10.72 31.25
CA GLU A 49 -11.02 12.04 30.61
C GLU A 49 -9.92 12.92 31.23
N MET A 50 -9.65 12.79 32.54
CA MET A 50 -8.53 13.47 33.19
C MET A 50 -7.16 12.95 32.72
N LEU A 51 -7.06 11.65 32.43
CA LEU A 51 -5.83 11.04 31.89
C LEU A 51 -5.54 11.40 30.44
N ARG A 52 -6.59 11.74 29.66
CA ARG A 52 -6.49 11.90 28.21
C ARG A 52 -5.34 12.80 27.75
N PRO A 53 -5.14 14.03 28.29
CA PRO A 53 -4.04 14.89 27.83
C PRO A 53 -2.66 14.25 28.06
N ALA A 54 -2.46 13.54 29.17
CA ALA A 54 -1.20 12.87 29.46
C ALA A 54 -0.97 11.67 28.51
N VAL A 55 -2.04 10.93 28.18
CA VAL A 55 -1.98 9.84 27.21
C VAL A 55 -1.70 10.37 25.80
N ASP A 56 -2.35 11.46 25.37
CA ASP A 56 -2.14 12.05 24.05
C ASP A 56 -0.67 12.47 23.87
N VAL A 57 -0.07 13.16 24.85
CA VAL A 57 1.36 13.52 24.82
C VAL A 57 2.27 12.29 24.73
N ALA A 58 1.96 11.23 25.48
CA ALA A 58 2.72 9.98 25.42
C ALA A 58 2.61 9.31 24.04
N LEU A 59 1.41 9.27 23.46
CA LEU A 59 1.17 8.70 22.14
C LEU A 59 1.89 9.48 21.04
N GLU A 60 1.86 10.82 21.09
CA GLU A 60 2.60 11.67 20.15
C GLU A 60 4.12 11.44 20.22
N ALA A 61 4.67 11.22 21.42
CA ALA A 61 6.08 10.90 21.59
C ALA A 61 6.45 9.54 20.98
N LEU A 62 5.61 8.51 21.18
CA LEU A 62 5.84 7.17 20.63
C LEU A 62 5.71 7.14 19.10
N GLN A 63 4.70 7.81 18.54
CA GLN A 63 4.43 7.81 17.10
C GLN A 63 5.57 8.42 16.28
N ARG A 64 6.22 9.47 16.78
CA ARG A 64 7.40 10.08 16.14
C ARG A 64 8.54 9.08 15.89
N HIS A 65 8.64 8.00 16.66
CA HIS A 65 9.65 6.97 16.44
C HIS A 65 9.32 5.97 15.32
N LEU A 66 8.06 5.95 14.86
CA LEU A 66 7.52 5.04 13.85
C LEU A 66 7.47 5.66 12.45
N GLU A 67 7.66 6.98 12.31
CA GLU A 67 7.69 7.67 11.03
C GLU A 67 8.93 7.30 10.18
N ALA A 68 8.74 7.21 8.86
CA ALA A 68 9.81 7.05 7.85
C ALA A 68 10.72 5.81 8.00
N ARG A 69 10.22 4.69 8.53
CA ARG A 69 10.98 3.43 8.63
C ARG A 69 10.82 2.55 7.39
N ALA A 70 11.92 1.92 6.96
CA ALA A 70 11.88 0.81 6.02
C ALA A 70 11.33 -0.47 6.68
N PHE A 71 10.84 -1.40 5.87
CA PHE A 71 10.24 -2.66 6.34
C PHE A 71 11.13 -3.88 6.06
N PRO A 72 11.10 -4.92 6.92
CA PRO A 72 10.37 -5.00 8.19
C PRO A 72 10.86 -3.99 9.23
N LEU A 73 10.01 -3.67 10.22
CA LEU A 73 10.40 -2.78 11.31
C LEU A 73 11.55 -3.38 12.11
N THR A 74 12.46 -2.52 12.59
CA THR A 74 13.52 -2.97 13.50
C THR A 74 12.92 -3.50 14.81
N PRO A 75 13.57 -4.44 15.53
CA PRO A 75 13.03 -4.99 16.78
C PRO A 75 12.66 -3.92 17.82
N LYS A 76 13.42 -2.81 17.87
CA LYS A 76 13.10 -1.66 18.73
C LYS A 76 11.82 -0.95 18.27
N SER A 77 11.67 -0.70 16.98
CA SER A 77 10.48 -0.03 16.43
C SER A 77 9.23 -0.90 16.55
N GLN A 78 9.38 -2.21 16.39
CA GLN A 78 8.31 -3.18 16.61
C GLN A 78 7.79 -3.14 18.05
N LYS A 79 8.69 -3.13 19.05
CA LYS A 79 8.32 -2.97 20.46
C LYS A 79 7.62 -1.63 20.75
N ILE A 80 8.07 -0.54 20.11
CA ILE A 80 7.42 0.77 20.25
C ILE A 80 6.02 0.75 19.65
N PHE A 81 5.83 0.14 18.49
CA PHE A 81 4.51 -0.06 17.89
C PHE A 81 3.59 -0.88 18.79
N GLU A 82 4.06 -2.02 19.30
CA GLU A 82 3.29 -2.88 20.20
C GLU A 82 2.89 -2.16 21.48
N LEU A 83 3.79 -1.35 22.06
CA LEU A 83 3.50 -0.52 23.23
C LEU A 83 2.47 0.57 22.90
N THR A 84 2.60 1.25 21.76
CA THR A 84 1.66 2.29 21.31
C THR A 84 0.26 1.71 21.13
N GLN A 85 0.16 0.59 20.42
CA GLN A 85 -1.10 -0.11 20.19
C GLN A 85 -1.72 -0.58 21.51
N SER A 86 -0.91 -1.17 22.41
CA SER A 86 -1.40 -1.67 23.70
C SER A 86 -1.85 -0.54 24.62
N LEU A 87 -1.14 0.60 24.64
CA LEU A 87 -1.57 1.78 25.40
C LEU A 87 -2.91 2.33 24.89
N MET A 88 -3.07 2.45 23.57
CA MET A 88 -4.34 2.91 22.98
C MET A 88 -5.49 1.96 23.29
N LEU A 89 -5.28 0.64 23.18
CA LEU A 89 -6.32 -0.36 23.45
C LEU A 89 -6.66 -0.47 24.94
N GLU A 90 -5.68 -0.41 25.84
CA GLU A 90 -5.97 -0.33 27.28
C GLU A 90 -6.74 0.94 27.64
N PHE A 91 -6.43 2.05 26.97
CA PHE A 91 -7.20 3.27 27.19
C PHE A 91 -8.61 3.19 26.59
N ALA A 92 -8.79 2.59 25.41
CA ALA A 92 -10.11 2.31 24.85
C ALA A 92 -10.91 1.40 25.80
N GLY A 93 -10.24 0.42 26.40
CA GLY A 93 -10.80 -0.49 27.41
C GLY A 93 -11.40 0.25 28.61
N SER A 94 -10.83 1.36 29.07
CA SER A 94 -11.39 2.11 30.20
C SER A 94 -12.77 2.70 29.87
N TYR A 95 -12.96 3.14 28.63
CA TYR A 95 -14.24 3.62 28.13
C TYR A 95 -15.21 2.48 27.79
N GLN A 96 -14.72 1.35 27.28
CA GLN A 96 -15.54 0.14 27.08
C GLN A 96 -16.11 -0.39 28.40
N VAL A 97 -15.28 -0.49 29.45
CA VAL A 97 -15.75 -0.92 30.77
C VAL A 97 -16.73 0.09 31.36
N ALA A 98 -16.50 1.39 31.21
CA ALA A 98 -17.46 2.41 31.63
C ALA A 98 -18.81 2.25 30.90
N THR A 99 -18.77 2.02 29.60
CA THR A 99 -19.95 1.77 28.75
C THR A 99 -20.71 0.54 29.23
N LEU A 100 -20.01 -0.58 29.46
CA LEU A 100 -20.61 -1.83 29.95
C LEU A 100 -21.22 -1.67 31.35
N ASP A 101 -20.53 -0.99 32.27
CA ASP A 101 -21.04 -0.71 33.61
C ASP A 101 -22.33 0.14 33.56
N MET A 102 -22.39 1.17 32.68
CA MET A 102 -23.60 1.98 32.50
C MET A 102 -24.79 1.14 32.02
N MET A 103 -24.55 0.23 31.07
CA MET A 103 -25.61 -0.63 30.53
C MET A 103 -26.09 -1.69 31.53
N THR A 104 -25.16 -2.36 32.21
CA THR A 104 -25.47 -3.48 33.11
C THR A 104 -26.02 -3.04 34.46
N LYS A 105 -25.45 -1.97 35.05
CA LYS A 105 -25.87 -1.44 36.36
C LYS A 105 -26.94 -0.35 36.25
N LYS A 106 -27.30 0.05 35.02
CA LYS A 106 -28.24 1.15 34.73
C LYS A 106 -27.80 2.46 35.41
N GLU A 107 -26.49 2.69 35.45
CA GLU A 107 -25.88 3.91 35.98
C GLU A 107 -25.56 4.90 34.84
N GLY A 108 -25.43 6.19 35.17
CA GLY A 108 -25.02 7.22 34.21
C GLY A 108 -26.17 7.82 33.41
N ASN A 109 -25.84 8.49 32.30
CA ASN A 109 -26.81 9.16 31.43
C ASN A 109 -26.40 9.05 29.95
N LYS A 110 -27.33 9.39 29.03
CA LYS A 110 -27.08 9.29 27.58
C LYS A 110 -25.84 10.05 27.12
N LYS A 111 -25.53 11.21 27.72
CA LYS A 111 -24.33 12.00 27.36
C LYS A 111 -23.04 11.30 27.77
N ALA A 112 -23.02 10.68 28.95
CA ALA A 112 -21.89 9.91 29.44
C ALA A 112 -21.67 8.65 28.60
N LEU A 113 -22.76 7.95 28.25
CA LEU A 113 -22.73 6.79 27.36
C LEU A 113 -22.18 7.16 25.96
N GLN A 114 -22.72 8.22 25.37
CA GLN A 114 -22.25 8.75 24.09
C GLN A 114 -20.74 9.08 24.12
N LEU A 115 -20.29 9.78 25.15
CA LEU A 115 -18.88 10.15 25.30
C LEU A 115 -17.99 8.91 25.43
N ALA A 116 -18.37 7.94 26.26
CA ALA A 116 -17.60 6.72 26.46
C ALA A 116 -17.47 5.92 25.16
N ILE A 117 -18.59 5.69 24.45
CA ILE A 117 -18.58 4.98 23.16
C ILE A 117 -17.70 5.72 22.14
N TYR A 118 -17.87 7.04 22.01
CA TYR A 118 -17.12 7.83 21.05
C TYR A 118 -15.61 7.77 21.30
N ARG A 119 -15.17 7.89 22.56
CA ARG A 119 -13.75 7.83 22.93
C ARG A 119 -13.12 6.46 22.66
N ALA A 120 -13.83 5.39 22.98
CA ALA A 120 -13.39 4.03 22.66
C ALA A 120 -13.19 3.86 21.15
N LEU A 121 -14.21 4.23 20.34
CA LEU A 121 -14.14 4.16 18.88
C LEU A 121 -13.04 5.05 18.29
N ASP A 122 -12.82 6.24 18.84
CA ASP A 122 -11.75 7.12 18.37
C ASP A 122 -10.36 6.48 18.52
N LEU A 123 -10.08 5.93 19.70
CA LEU A 123 -8.84 5.22 20.01
C LEU A 123 -8.68 3.95 19.16
N MET A 124 -9.74 3.16 18.99
CA MET A 124 -9.72 1.99 18.11
C MET A 124 -9.50 2.36 16.64
N GLY A 125 -10.09 3.45 16.17
CA GLY A 125 -9.83 3.99 14.82
C GLY A 125 -8.38 4.45 14.63
N LYS A 126 -7.77 5.06 15.65
CA LYS A 126 -6.34 5.39 15.65
C LYS A 126 -5.46 4.13 15.61
N VAL A 127 -5.84 3.08 16.31
CA VAL A 127 -5.17 1.76 16.26
C VAL A 127 -5.23 1.16 14.86
N LEU A 128 -6.40 1.19 14.20
CA LEU A 128 -6.55 0.72 12.82
C LEU A 128 -5.61 1.47 11.87
N LEU A 129 -5.63 2.80 11.90
CA LEU A 129 -4.76 3.63 11.06
C LEU A 129 -3.28 3.37 11.28
N LEU A 130 -2.85 3.25 12.54
CA LEU A 130 -1.47 2.91 12.88
C LEU A 130 -1.08 1.55 12.32
N THR A 131 -1.92 0.54 12.54
CA THR A 131 -1.71 -0.86 12.13
C THR A 131 -1.60 -0.98 10.61
N TYR A 132 -2.49 -0.31 9.89
CA TYR A 132 -2.48 -0.23 8.43
C TYR A 132 -1.26 0.52 7.88
N SER A 133 -0.83 1.59 8.52
CA SER A 133 0.31 2.40 8.09
C SER A 133 1.65 1.65 8.12
N ILE A 134 1.72 0.56 8.89
CA ILE A 134 2.92 -0.28 9.01
C ILE A 134 2.69 -1.73 8.54
N TYR A 135 1.59 -1.98 7.82
CA TYR A 135 1.23 -3.28 7.26
C TYR A 135 1.05 -4.42 8.27
N VAL A 136 0.80 -4.14 9.55
CA VAL A 136 0.56 -5.22 10.53
C VAL A 136 -0.89 -5.69 10.42
N ARG A 137 -1.15 -6.98 10.62
CA ARG A 137 -2.54 -7.51 10.70
C ARG A 137 -3.30 -6.86 11.87
N THR A 138 -4.55 -6.49 11.65
CA THR A 138 -5.43 -6.04 12.73
C THR A 138 -5.58 -7.13 13.79
N ARG A 139 -5.61 -6.75 15.07
CA ARG A 139 -5.83 -7.71 16.16
C ARG A 139 -7.20 -8.37 15.98
N GLU A 140 -7.26 -9.65 16.30
CA GLU A 140 -8.52 -10.37 16.44
C GLU A 140 -9.44 -9.65 17.43
N THR A 141 -10.74 -9.73 17.22
CA THR A 141 -11.84 -9.11 17.99
C THR A 141 -11.95 -7.59 17.92
N LEU A 142 -10.98 -6.89 17.29
CA LEU A 142 -11.03 -5.43 17.24
C LEU A 142 -12.25 -4.93 16.46
N TRP A 143 -12.58 -5.53 15.32
CA TRP A 143 -13.75 -5.13 14.54
C TRP A 143 -15.05 -5.53 15.21
N HIS A 144 -15.06 -6.69 15.85
CA HIS A 144 -16.17 -7.13 16.69
C HIS A 144 -16.51 -6.09 17.77
N ASP A 145 -15.51 -5.60 18.51
CA ASP A 145 -15.69 -4.57 19.54
C ASP A 145 -16.18 -3.23 18.95
N ILE A 146 -15.60 -2.82 17.82
CA ILE A 146 -15.99 -1.61 17.09
C ILE A 146 -17.47 -1.67 16.69
N HIS A 147 -17.90 -2.80 16.12
CA HIS A 147 -19.28 -3.00 15.67
C HIS A 147 -20.25 -3.06 16.83
N HIS A 148 -19.89 -3.71 17.94
CA HIS A 148 -20.72 -3.74 19.15
C HIS A 148 -20.92 -2.37 19.77
N LEU A 149 -19.86 -1.56 19.85
CA LEU A 149 -19.96 -0.19 20.35
C LEU A 149 -20.85 0.69 19.46
N TYR A 150 -20.74 0.55 18.13
CA TYR A 150 -21.62 1.25 17.20
C TYR A 150 -23.08 0.78 17.31
N LEU A 151 -23.32 -0.53 17.38
CA LEU A 151 -24.66 -1.09 17.58
C LEU A 151 -25.29 -0.56 18.87
N LEU A 152 -24.53 -0.54 19.96
CA LEU A 152 -24.98 0.00 21.24
C LEU A 152 -25.35 1.49 21.16
N ALA A 153 -24.59 2.28 20.39
CA ALA A 153 -24.92 3.68 20.15
C ALA A 153 -26.24 3.84 19.41
N VAL A 154 -26.48 3.01 18.39
CA VAL A 154 -27.73 2.99 17.60
C VAL A 154 -28.92 2.60 18.48
N GLU A 155 -28.78 1.55 19.29
CA GLU A 155 -29.86 1.08 20.18
C GLU A 155 -30.26 2.11 21.24
N ASN A 156 -29.32 2.96 21.66
CA ASN A 156 -29.56 4.02 22.64
C ASN A 156 -29.92 5.39 22.01
N GLY A 157 -29.88 5.50 20.68
CA GLY A 157 -30.17 6.71 19.92
C GLY A 157 -29.17 7.84 20.16
N VAL A 158 -27.88 7.51 20.29
CA VAL A 158 -26.79 8.47 20.53
C VAL A 158 -25.79 8.56 19.37
N GLU A 159 -25.97 7.76 18.33
CA GLU A 159 -25.05 7.58 17.22
C GLU A 159 -24.90 8.84 16.35
N LYS A 160 -25.97 9.63 16.19
CA LYS A 160 -26.01 10.87 15.39
C LYS A 160 -25.90 12.15 16.21
N VAL A 161 -25.77 12.05 17.53
CA VAL A 161 -25.66 13.25 18.38
C VAL A 161 -24.25 13.81 18.25
N ALA A 162 -24.14 15.13 18.00
CA ALA A 162 -22.84 15.79 17.84
C ALA A 162 -22.10 15.95 19.18
N LEU A 163 -20.79 15.73 19.18
CA LEU A 163 -19.88 15.98 20.30
C LEU A 163 -19.08 17.26 20.06
N ARG A 164 -18.81 18.02 21.14
CA ARG A 164 -18.06 19.29 21.08
C ARG A 164 -16.57 19.11 20.82
N ASP A 165 -15.98 18.07 21.39
CA ASP A 165 -14.55 17.76 21.31
C ASP A 165 -14.36 16.44 20.57
N ALA A 166 -14.83 16.46 19.33
CA ALA A 166 -14.83 15.34 18.42
C ALA A 166 -13.57 15.36 17.54
N SER A 167 -13.14 14.18 17.10
CA SER A 167 -12.09 14.03 16.09
C SER A 167 -12.48 14.74 14.78
N PRO A 168 -11.50 15.30 14.05
CA PRO A 168 -11.75 16.03 12.81
C PRO A 168 -12.62 15.25 11.83
N GLY A 169 -13.61 15.91 11.24
CA GLY A 169 -14.52 15.30 10.26
C GLY A 169 -15.49 14.26 10.82
N ALA A 170 -15.44 13.98 12.13
CA ALA A 170 -16.25 12.95 12.78
C ALA A 170 -17.02 13.52 13.99
N PRO A 171 -17.94 14.48 13.81
CA PRO A 171 -18.65 15.12 14.92
C PRO A 171 -19.57 14.15 15.69
N THR A 172 -19.87 12.97 15.14
CA THR A 172 -20.78 11.98 15.72
C THR A 172 -20.12 10.59 15.78
N ILE A 173 -20.69 9.67 16.57
CA ILE A 173 -20.25 8.27 16.61
C ILE A 173 -20.37 7.63 15.22
N GLU A 174 -21.47 7.89 14.51
CA GLU A 174 -21.70 7.40 13.14
C GLU A 174 -20.62 7.90 12.17
N ALA A 175 -20.29 9.20 12.21
CA ALA A 175 -19.26 9.76 11.34
C ALA A 175 -17.88 9.15 11.62
N ARG A 176 -17.54 8.90 12.90
CA ARG A 176 -16.29 8.23 13.25
C ARG A 176 -16.26 6.78 12.75
N TYR A 177 -17.36 6.07 12.93
CA TYR A 177 -17.53 4.69 12.46
C TYR A 177 -17.43 4.57 10.93
N VAL A 178 -17.99 5.54 10.20
CA VAL A 178 -17.85 5.65 8.74
C VAL A 178 -16.37 5.79 8.35
N GLN A 179 -15.62 6.71 8.96
CA GLN A 179 -14.20 6.90 8.65
C GLN A 179 -13.38 5.61 8.82
N MET A 180 -13.67 4.84 9.87
CA MET A 180 -13.00 3.57 10.14
C MET A 180 -13.27 2.54 9.04
N ASN A 181 -14.53 2.41 8.61
CA ASN A 181 -14.91 1.50 7.53
C ASN A 181 -14.36 1.93 6.17
N LEU A 182 -14.35 3.23 5.85
CA LEU A 182 -13.74 3.74 4.62
C LEU A 182 -12.27 3.35 4.52
N LEU A 183 -11.52 3.48 5.63
CA LEU A 183 -10.11 3.12 5.67
C LEU A 183 -9.87 1.62 5.42
N ALA A 184 -10.77 0.75 5.88
CA ALA A 184 -10.68 -0.68 5.62
C ALA A 184 -11.08 -1.05 4.18
N LEU A 185 -12.13 -0.42 3.65
CA LEU A 185 -12.65 -0.66 2.30
C LEU A 185 -11.63 -0.39 1.20
N VAL A 186 -10.75 0.60 1.39
CA VAL A 186 -9.69 0.93 0.43
C VAL A 186 -8.51 -0.06 0.40
N LYS A 187 -8.64 -1.21 1.08
CA LYS A 187 -7.64 -2.29 1.12
C LYS A 187 -6.26 -1.76 1.54
N PRO A 188 -6.09 -1.33 2.80
CA PRO A 188 -4.92 -0.58 3.25
C PRO A 188 -3.59 -1.28 3.02
N TYR A 189 -3.56 -2.61 3.03
CA TYR A 189 -2.36 -3.41 2.74
C TYR A 189 -1.90 -3.34 1.27
N CYS A 190 -2.74 -2.82 0.37
CA CYS A 190 -2.45 -2.55 -1.05
C CYS A 190 -2.07 -1.08 -1.30
N LEU A 191 -1.98 -0.26 -0.25
CA LEU A 191 -1.55 1.13 -0.33
C LEU A 191 -0.04 1.24 -0.10
N ARG A 192 0.59 2.26 -0.67
CA ARG A 192 1.98 2.62 -0.36
C ARG A 192 2.09 3.26 1.02
N GLN A 193 3.31 3.29 1.53
CA GLN A 193 3.59 3.94 2.81
C GLN A 193 3.16 5.41 2.78
N GLY A 194 2.38 5.80 3.79
CA GLY A 194 1.81 7.14 3.92
C GLY A 194 0.54 7.39 3.10
N GLU A 195 0.16 6.54 2.13
CA GLU A 195 -1.10 6.70 1.41
C GLU A 195 -2.32 6.49 2.33
N ALA A 196 -2.26 5.53 3.26
CA ALA A 196 -3.34 5.31 4.24
C ALA A 196 -3.64 6.58 5.06
N MET A 197 -2.59 7.30 5.50
CA MET A 197 -2.72 8.56 6.23
C MET A 197 -3.31 9.67 5.35
N ARG A 198 -2.85 9.80 4.09
CA ARG A 198 -3.39 10.76 3.13
C ARG A 198 -4.87 10.50 2.82
N LEU A 199 -5.24 9.25 2.62
CA LEU A 199 -6.65 8.86 2.42
C LEU A 199 -7.49 9.17 3.66
N MET A 200 -6.97 8.91 4.86
CA MET A 200 -7.67 9.30 6.08
C MET A 200 -7.91 10.81 6.15
N GLN A 201 -6.92 11.64 5.80
CA GLN A 201 -7.08 13.11 5.74
C GLN A 201 -8.13 13.51 4.70
N TYR A 202 -8.16 12.86 3.54
CA TYR A 202 -9.18 13.09 2.53
C TYR A 202 -10.58 12.69 3.03
N PHE A 203 -10.71 11.54 3.70
CA PHE A 203 -11.97 11.09 4.27
C PHE A 203 -12.47 12.00 5.38
N VAL A 204 -11.58 12.56 6.21
CA VAL A 204 -11.95 13.56 7.22
C VAL A 204 -12.72 14.72 6.60
N LEU A 205 -12.31 15.22 5.44
CA LEU A 205 -12.97 16.34 4.75
C LEU A 205 -14.29 15.94 4.09
N ASN A 206 -14.45 14.66 3.73
CA ASN A 206 -15.55 14.18 2.90
C ASN A 206 -16.46 13.17 3.63
N THR A 207 -16.31 13.00 4.95
CA THR A 207 -17.06 12.00 5.74
C THR A 207 -18.58 12.21 5.62
N ALA A 208 -19.03 13.47 5.54
CA ALA A 208 -20.44 13.82 5.42
C ALA A 208 -21.11 13.37 4.11
N LEU A 209 -20.32 12.98 3.09
CA LEU A 209 -20.83 12.45 1.83
C LEU A 209 -21.26 10.97 1.92
N VAL A 210 -20.95 10.31 3.03
CA VAL A 210 -21.24 8.88 3.23
C VAL A 210 -22.35 8.73 4.25
N THR A 211 -23.33 7.89 3.91
CA THR A 211 -24.48 7.60 4.79
C THR A 211 -24.56 6.11 5.09
N ILE A 212 -25.17 5.76 6.22
CA ILE A 212 -25.42 4.38 6.63
C ILE A 212 -26.93 4.10 6.60
N ALA A 213 -27.31 3.08 5.85
CA ALA A 213 -28.67 2.56 5.74
C ALA A 213 -28.79 1.17 6.40
N ARG A 214 -30.02 0.76 6.71
CA ARG A 214 -30.35 -0.59 7.23
C ARG A 214 -30.69 -1.57 6.12
N ASP A 215 -31.08 -1.06 4.96
CA ASP A 215 -31.39 -1.82 3.76
C ASP A 215 -30.45 -1.39 2.62
N ALA A 216 -30.48 -2.17 1.55
CA ALA A 216 -29.70 -1.91 0.35
C ALA A 216 -30.48 -1.16 -0.74
N GLU A 217 -31.78 -0.95 -0.56
CA GLU A 217 -32.65 -0.37 -1.59
C GLU A 217 -32.21 1.06 -1.95
N GLY A 218 -31.80 1.25 -3.21
CA GLY A 218 -31.31 2.54 -3.71
C GLY A 218 -29.90 2.91 -3.24
N GLN A 219 -29.20 2.02 -2.52
CA GLN A 219 -27.85 2.24 -2.01
C GLN A 219 -26.78 1.49 -2.82
N GLN A 220 -27.18 0.71 -3.83
CA GLN A 220 -26.28 -0.10 -4.65
C GLN A 220 -25.41 0.72 -5.62
N THR A 221 -24.21 0.21 -5.88
CA THR A 221 -23.33 0.67 -6.94
C THR A 221 -23.27 -0.44 -8.00
N GLY A 222 -24.15 -0.35 -9.01
CA GLY A 222 -24.37 -1.45 -9.95
C GLY A 222 -25.00 -2.65 -9.25
N GLU A 223 -24.37 -3.82 -9.37
CA GLU A 223 -24.80 -5.08 -8.73
C GLU A 223 -24.23 -5.27 -7.32
N TYR A 224 -23.42 -4.32 -6.83
CA TYR A 224 -22.67 -4.44 -5.59
C TYR A 224 -23.15 -3.47 -4.52
N VAL A 225 -22.88 -3.83 -3.27
CA VAL A 225 -23.13 -3.02 -2.08
C VAL A 225 -21.91 -3.02 -1.15
N HIS A 226 -21.68 -1.92 -0.44
CA HIS A 226 -20.69 -1.85 0.64
C HIS A 226 -21.38 -2.18 1.96
N ALA A 227 -21.27 -3.42 2.37
CA ALA A 227 -21.99 -3.97 3.50
C ALA A 227 -21.09 -4.13 4.73
N VAL A 228 -21.70 -3.95 5.89
CA VAL A 228 -21.14 -4.18 7.21
C VAL A 228 -22.02 -5.18 7.93
N MET A 229 -21.40 -6.20 8.51
CA MET A 229 -22.08 -7.18 9.35
C MET A 229 -21.70 -6.91 10.81
N LEU A 230 -22.59 -6.30 11.59
CA LEU A 230 -22.26 -5.87 12.96
C LEU A 230 -21.99 -7.03 13.94
N ASN A 231 -22.31 -8.26 13.54
CA ASN A 231 -22.07 -9.50 14.29
C ASN A 231 -20.82 -10.27 13.83
N SER A 232 -19.99 -9.70 12.96
CA SER A 232 -18.71 -10.29 12.54
C SER A 232 -17.51 -9.59 13.20
N ASP A 233 -16.31 -10.16 13.03
CA ASP A 233 -15.04 -9.48 13.33
C ASP A 233 -14.36 -8.97 12.06
N GLU A 234 -15.16 -8.65 11.03
CA GLU A 234 -14.66 -8.20 9.73
C GLU A 234 -15.12 -6.76 9.47
N PRO A 235 -14.31 -5.91 8.83
CA PRO A 235 -14.71 -4.57 8.42
C PRO A 235 -15.84 -4.59 7.38
N ALA A 236 -16.28 -3.40 6.97
CA ALA A 236 -17.05 -3.24 5.74
C ALA A 236 -16.37 -3.93 4.54
N VAL A 237 -17.18 -4.60 3.73
CA VAL A 237 -16.75 -5.27 2.49
C VAL A 237 -17.65 -4.88 1.33
N MET A 238 -17.09 -4.93 0.12
CA MET A 238 -17.88 -4.88 -1.10
C MET A 238 -18.32 -6.29 -1.47
N MET A 239 -19.62 -6.50 -1.69
CA MET A 239 -20.17 -7.80 -2.07
C MET A 239 -21.34 -7.65 -3.04
N LEU A 240 -21.72 -8.74 -3.71
CA LEU A 240 -22.90 -8.76 -4.57
C LEU A 240 -24.16 -8.53 -3.73
N LEU A 241 -25.12 -7.77 -4.26
CA LEU A 241 -26.40 -7.52 -3.61
C LEU A 241 -27.16 -8.82 -3.32
N SER A 242 -27.05 -9.82 -4.21
CA SER A 242 -27.65 -11.15 -4.04
C SER A 242 -27.11 -11.91 -2.83
N ASP A 243 -25.87 -11.62 -2.43
CA ASP A 243 -25.17 -12.32 -1.35
C ASP A 243 -25.37 -11.60 0.00
N LEU A 244 -26.07 -10.47 0.00
CA LEU A 244 -26.29 -9.67 1.20
C LEU A 244 -27.21 -10.41 2.18
N PRO A 245 -26.75 -10.69 3.42
CA PRO A 245 -27.58 -11.40 4.39
C PRO A 245 -28.80 -10.56 4.81
N HIS A 246 -29.97 -11.19 4.89
CA HIS A 246 -31.15 -10.58 5.50
C HIS A 246 -31.07 -10.65 7.03
N SER A 247 -30.37 -9.70 7.64
CA SER A 247 -30.21 -9.62 9.10
C SER A 247 -30.37 -8.18 9.62
N PRO A 248 -30.96 -7.97 10.81
CA PRO A 248 -31.02 -6.64 11.44
C PRO A 248 -29.64 -6.09 11.83
N THR A 249 -28.60 -6.93 11.82
CA THR A 249 -27.20 -6.54 12.07
C THR A 249 -26.49 -6.04 10.81
N VAL A 250 -27.12 -6.07 9.64
CA VAL A 250 -26.53 -5.56 8.40
C VAL A 250 -26.70 -4.06 8.30
N ARG A 251 -25.65 -3.39 7.86
CA ARG A 251 -25.64 -1.97 7.49
C ARG A 251 -25.04 -1.81 6.11
N VAL A 252 -25.57 -0.88 5.33
CA VAL A 252 -25.06 -0.56 4.00
C VAL A 252 -24.52 0.86 4.00
N LEU A 253 -23.26 1.03 3.56
CA LEU A 253 -22.66 2.35 3.37
C LEU A 253 -22.94 2.82 1.94
N ASN A 254 -23.54 4.00 1.80
CA ASN A 254 -23.66 4.65 0.50
C ASN A 254 -22.44 5.51 0.23
N LEU A 255 -21.66 5.13 -0.78
CA LEU A 255 -20.43 5.80 -1.17
C LEU A 255 -20.57 6.64 -2.44
N ASN A 256 -21.75 6.68 -3.07
CA ASN A 256 -21.93 7.25 -4.41
C ASN A 256 -21.51 8.73 -4.48
N ALA A 257 -21.87 9.53 -3.47
CA ALA A 257 -21.47 10.95 -3.41
C ALA A 257 -19.96 11.13 -3.18
N LEU A 258 -19.34 10.26 -2.37
CA LEU A 258 -17.88 10.28 -2.16
C LEU A 258 -17.13 9.90 -3.45
N VAL A 259 -17.56 8.83 -4.13
CA VAL A 259 -16.98 8.41 -5.41
C VAL A 259 -17.15 9.50 -6.47
N GLY A 260 -18.32 10.14 -6.54
CA GLY A 260 -18.56 11.27 -7.44
C GLY A 260 -17.65 12.47 -7.16
N ARG A 261 -17.38 12.78 -5.88
CA ARG A 261 -16.42 13.84 -5.49
C ARG A 261 -14.99 13.50 -5.92
N MET A 262 -14.57 12.23 -5.77
CA MET A 262 -13.25 11.77 -6.20
C MET A 262 -13.10 11.81 -7.73
N ASP A 263 -14.13 11.42 -8.47
CA ASP A 263 -14.14 11.48 -9.93
C ASP A 263 -14.10 12.94 -10.44
N GLY A 264 -14.85 13.84 -9.80
CA GLY A 264 -14.77 15.28 -10.06
C GLY A 264 -13.36 15.83 -9.83
N HIS A 265 -12.72 15.47 -8.72
CA HIS A 265 -11.32 15.85 -8.41
C HIS A 265 -10.35 15.38 -9.49
N ILE A 266 -10.51 14.14 -9.99
CA ILE A 266 -9.68 13.63 -11.09
C ILE A 266 -9.84 14.48 -12.35
N ARG A 267 -11.08 14.76 -12.76
CA ARG A 267 -11.38 15.57 -13.96
C ARG A 267 -10.86 17.00 -13.85
N GLU A 268 -10.97 17.62 -12.67
CA GLU A 268 -10.42 18.96 -12.41
C GLU A 268 -8.90 18.99 -12.58
N LEU A 269 -8.20 17.98 -12.06
CA LEU A 269 -6.76 17.88 -12.19
C LEU A 269 -6.32 17.55 -13.62
N GLU A 270 -7.11 16.75 -14.35
CA GLU A 270 -6.92 16.48 -15.78
C GLU A 270 -7.03 17.77 -16.60
N ALA A 271 -8.08 18.55 -16.40
CA ALA A 271 -8.30 19.81 -17.10
C ALA A 271 -7.20 20.85 -16.81
N LYS A 272 -6.63 20.84 -15.60
CA LYS A 272 -5.50 21.70 -15.21
C LYS A 272 -4.14 21.20 -15.73
N GLY A 273 -4.09 20.05 -16.41
CA GLY A 273 -2.83 19.44 -16.86
C GLY A 273 -1.91 19.02 -15.72
N VAL A 274 -2.45 18.78 -14.51
CA VAL A 274 -1.65 18.36 -13.36
C VAL A 274 -1.20 16.92 -13.56
N PRO A 275 0.11 16.62 -13.44
CA PRO A 275 0.63 15.26 -13.56
C PRO A 275 -0.06 14.29 -12.59
N ALA A 276 -0.33 13.06 -13.03
CA ALA A 276 -1.18 12.11 -12.31
C ALA A 276 -0.69 11.77 -10.88
N MET A 277 0.61 11.86 -10.63
CA MET A 277 1.23 11.58 -9.32
C MET A 277 1.38 12.81 -8.43
N MET A 278 1.19 14.02 -8.97
CA MET A 278 1.33 15.24 -8.20
C MET A 278 0.17 15.35 -7.21
N LEU A 279 0.50 15.61 -5.94
CA LEU A 279 -0.49 15.78 -4.88
C LEU A 279 -1.15 17.16 -5.01
N GLN A 280 -2.48 17.19 -4.97
CA GLN A 280 -3.27 18.41 -4.84
C GLN A 280 -4.32 18.17 -3.76
N GLU A 281 -4.39 19.08 -2.78
CA GLU A 281 -5.26 18.91 -1.60
C GLU A 281 -5.07 17.57 -0.87
N GLY A 282 -3.83 17.05 -0.88
CA GLY A 282 -3.47 15.79 -0.21
C GLY A 282 -3.77 14.50 -0.99
N LEU A 283 -4.37 14.57 -2.18
CA LEU A 283 -4.72 13.41 -3.00
C LEU A 283 -4.22 13.56 -4.45
N SER A 284 -3.53 12.55 -4.97
CA SER A 284 -3.14 12.49 -6.39
C SER A 284 -4.24 11.83 -7.23
N ARG A 285 -4.27 12.12 -8.54
CA ARG A 285 -5.20 11.48 -9.48
C ARG A 285 -5.06 9.96 -9.46
N ASN A 286 -3.83 9.47 -9.43
CA ASN A 286 -3.55 8.05 -9.38
C ASN A 286 -4.16 7.36 -8.16
N LEU A 287 -3.90 7.92 -6.97
CA LEU A 287 -4.41 7.36 -5.73
C LEU A 287 -5.93 7.40 -5.71
N ALA A 288 -6.54 8.48 -6.23
CA ALA A 288 -7.99 8.58 -6.37
C ALA A 288 -8.56 7.48 -7.29
N LYS A 289 -7.98 7.27 -8.49
CA LYS A 289 -8.44 6.22 -9.42
C LYS A 289 -8.35 4.82 -8.82
N ARG A 290 -7.25 4.52 -8.11
CA ARG A 290 -7.08 3.23 -7.41
C ARG A 290 -8.13 3.01 -6.32
N VAL A 291 -8.42 4.05 -5.53
CA VAL A 291 -9.45 3.98 -4.51
C VAL A 291 -10.82 3.76 -5.14
N ILE A 292 -11.17 4.53 -6.18
CA ILE A 292 -12.43 4.32 -6.91
C ILE A 292 -12.51 2.89 -7.44
N TYR A 293 -11.43 2.36 -8.02
CA TYR A 293 -11.39 0.97 -8.48
C TYR A 293 -11.64 -0.02 -7.33
N HIS A 294 -11.01 0.15 -6.17
CA HIS A 294 -11.25 -0.70 -5.00
C HIS A 294 -12.66 -0.59 -4.43
N LEU A 295 -13.34 0.55 -4.62
CA LEU A 295 -14.71 0.79 -4.16
C LEU A 295 -15.77 0.42 -5.22
N SER A 296 -15.40 0.22 -6.48
CA SER A 296 -16.36 -0.02 -7.58
C SER A 296 -16.21 -1.37 -8.27
N ALA A 297 -15.06 -2.04 -8.12
CA ALA A 297 -14.76 -3.29 -8.81
C ALA A 297 -14.33 -4.41 -7.86
N VAL A 298 -14.97 -5.57 -8.00
CA VAL A 298 -14.56 -6.81 -7.32
C VAL A 298 -13.65 -7.61 -8.25
N ARG A 299 -12.37 -7.75 -7.87
CA ARG A 299 -11.43 -8.65 -8.55
C ARG A 299 -11.54 -10.03 -7.89
N ASN A 300 -12.34 -10.93 -8.49
CA ASN A 300 -12.39 -12.32 -8.06
C ASN A 300 -11.05 -13.01 -8.34
N ARG A 301 -10.65 -13.93 -7.46
CA ARG A 301 -9.44 -14.72 -7.66
C ARG A 301 -9.64 -15.62 -8.89
N SER A 302 -8.88 -15.38 -9.95
CA SER A 302 -8.99 -16.15 -11.20
C SER A 302 -8.20 -17.45 -11.19
N TYR A 303 -7.18 -17.58 -10.32
CA TYR A 303 -6.26 -18.72 -10.32
C TYR A 303 -6.11 -19.35 -8.94
N ASN A 304 -6.09 -20.69 -8.92
CA ASN A 304 -5.80 -21.47 -7.73
C ASN A 304 -4.33 -21.28 -7.32
N ARG A 305 -4.10 -21.28 -6.01
CA ARG A 305 -2.77 -21.15 -5.41
C ARG A 305 -2.32 -22.47 -4.83
N PHE A 306 -1.10 -22.86 -5.16
CA PHE A 306 -0.48 -24.07 -4.65
C PHE A 306 0.61 -23.70 -3.64
N PRO A 307 0.56 -24.26 -2.42
CA PRO A 307 1.63 -24.04 -1.45
C PRO A 307 2.93 -24.64 -2.00
N LYS A 308 4.01 -23.86 -1.95
CA LYS A 308 5.37 -24.30 -2.30
C LYS A 308 6.29 -23.94 -1.15
N LYS A 309 7.35 -24.71 -0.94
CA LYS A 309 8.37 -24.48 0.10
C LYS A 309 9.73 -24.29 -0.57
N GLU A 310 9.75 -23.40 -1.54
CA GLU A 310 10.94 -23.05 -2.33
C GLU A 310 11.44 -21.66 -1.91
N GLN A 311 12.64 -21.32 -2.37
CA GLN A 311 13.21 -19.99 -2.21
C GLN A 311 13.32 -19.34 -3.59
N ILE A 312 13.09 -18.03 -3.65
CA ILE A 312 13.18 -17.24 -4.86
C ILE A 312 14.06 -16.03 -4.61
N GLY A 313 14.96 -15.73 -5.55
CA GLY A 313 15.73 -14.50 -5.56
C GLY A 313 14.83 -13.35 -5.98
N MET A 314 14.83 -12.27 -5.21
CA MET A 314 14.10 -11.04 -5.51
C MET A 314 15.05 -9.85 -5.51
N VAL A 315 14.94 -9.05 -6.57
CA VAL A 315 15.62 -7.75 -6.68
C VAL A 315 14.55 -6.66 -6.64
N THR A 316 14.80 -5.63 -5.84
CA THR A 316 13.91 -4.47 -5.65
C THR A 316 14.59 -3.22 -6.16
N ARG A 317 13.84 -2.11 -6.30
CA ARG A 317 14.27 -0.87 -6.96
C ARG A 317 14.43 -1.02 -8.47
N PHE A 318 13.82 -0.09 -9.20
CA PHE A 318 13.82 -0.15 -10.67
C PHE A 318 15.22 -0.11 -11.32
N PRO A 319 16.20 0.69 -10.83
CA PRO A 319 17.56 0.66 -11.38
C PRO A 319 18.25 -0.70 -11.23
N ASP A 320 18.19 -1.32 -10.05
CA ASP A 320 18.79 -2.63 -9.81
C ASP A 320 18.12 -3.72 -10.66
N VAL A 321 16.80 -3.62 -10.84
CA VAL A 321 16.05 -4.50 -11.74
C VAL A 321 16.57 -4.36 -13.18
N LEU A 322 16.84 -3.14 -13.65
CA LEU A 322 17.42 -2.93 -14.98
C LEU A 322 18.80 -3.56 -15.11
N THR A 323 19.66 -3.41 -14.09
CA THR A 323 21.01 -4.02 -14.06
C THR A 323 20.94 -5.54 -14.22
N VAL A 324 20.16 -6.23 -13.38
CA VAL A 324 20.14 -7.71 -13.41
C VAL A 324 19.52 -8.28 -14.68
N ILE A 325 18.56 -7.59 -15.29
CA ILE A 325 17.99 -8.01 -16.58
C ILE A 325 19.01 -7.78 -17.70
N ARG A 326 19.68 -6.63 -17.72
CA ARG A 326 20.71 -6.33 -18.72
C ARG A 326 21.84 -7.36 -18.70
N ASP A 327 22.31 -7.71 -17.51
CA ASP A 327 23.40 -8.68 -17.36
C ASP A 327 22.98 -10.07 -17.84
N ALA A 328 21.76 -10.49 -17.52
CA ALA A 328 21.23 -11.76 -18.02
C ALA A 328 21.14 -11.79 -19.56
N GLN A 329 20.71 -10.69 -20.20
CA GLN A 329 20.63 -10.60 -21.65
C GLN A 329 22.02 -10.60 -22.32
N LYS A 330 23.04 -10.02 -21.67
CA LYS A 330 24.43 -10.08 -22.16
C LYS A 330 24.96 -11.52 -22.11
N THR A 331 24.68 -12.26 -21.04
CA THR A 331 25.10 -13.67 -20.91
C THR A 331 24.44 -14.56 -21.97
N GLU A 332 23.15 -14.35 -22.26
CA GLU A 332 22.47 -15.07 -23.36
C GLU A 332 23.08 -14.72 -24.73
N ALA A 333 23.44 -13.45 -24.97
CA ALA A 333 24.09 -13.03 -26.22
C ALA A 333 25.55 -13.51 -26.35
N SER A 334 26.26 -13.68 -25.23
CA SER A 334 27.61 -14.27 -25.24
C SER A 334 27.57 -15.79 -25.37
N GLU A 335 26.52 -16.49 -24.92
CA GLU A 335 26.39 -17.94 -25.14
C GLU A 335 26.26 -18.31 -26.63
N ASP A 336 25.67 -17.45 -27.47
CA ASP A 336 25.62 -17.65 -28.92
C ASP A 336 26.99 -17.42 -29.61
N ALA A 337 27.85 -16.55 -29.08
CA ALA A 337 29.19 -16.26 -29.62
C ALA A 337 30.29 -17.17 -29.02
N GLU A 338 30.21 -17.49 -27.72
CA GLU A 338 31.12 -18.39 -27.02
C GLU A 338 30.86 -19.86 -27.37
N ALA A 339 29.68 -20.23 -27.89
CA ALA A 339 29.45 -21.57 -28.43
C ALA A 339 30.34 -21.86 -29.66
N GLU A 340 30.60 -20.87 -30.52
CA GLU A 340 31.53 -21.00 -31.65
C GLU A 340 33.00 -21.05 -31.19
N ASP A 341 33.38 -20.21 -30.22
CA ASP A 341 34.75 -20.18 -29.68
C ASP A 341 35.08 -21.36 -28.74
N MET A 342 34.10 -21.89 -27.99
CA MET A 342 34.24 -23.11 -27.19
C MET A 342 34.27 -24.36 -28.08
N LEU A 343 33.51 -24.41 -29.17
CA LEU A 343 33.63 -25.50 -30.14
C LEU A 343 35.01 -25.49 -30.83
N PHE A 344 35.60 -24.31 -31.05
CA PHE A 344 36.95 -24.18 -31.59
C PHE A 344 38.05 -24.56 -30.59
N ASN A 345 37.90 -24.17 -29.32
CA ASN A 345 38.85 -24.49 -28.25
C ASN A 345 38.77 -25.97 -27.81
N VAL A 346 37.58 -26.56 -27.77
CA VAL A 346 37.37 -28.01 -27.50
C VAL A 346 37.93 -28.87 -28.63
N PHE A 347 38.01 -28.37 -29.86
CA PHE A 347 38.68 -29.07 -30.97
C PHE A 347 40.22 -29.04 -30.88
N MET A 348 40.78 -28.14 -30.05
CA MET A 348 42.21 -27.82 -30.00
C MET A 348 42.92 -28.25 -28.71
N SER A 349 42.21 -28.40 -27.59
CA SER A 349 42.83 -28.83 -26.32
C SER A 349 42.29 -30.18 -25.85
N SER A 350 43.07 -31.22 -26.11
CA SER A 350 43.10 -32.41 -25.25
C SER A 350 43.65 -31.96 -23.89
N ASP A 351 42.78 -31.73 -22.90
CA ASP A 351 42.95 -32.23 -21.53
C ASP A 351 41.77 -31.82 -20.64
N SER A 352 41.34 -32.78 -19.82
CA SER A 352 40.21 -32.73 -18.90
C SER A 352 40.49 -31.88 -17.67
N TYR A 353 39.58 -30.97 -17.31
CA TYR A 353 39.46 -30.49 -15.93
C TYR A 353 38.00 -30.41 -15.47
N GLU A 354 37.84 -30.76 -14.20
CA GLU A 354 36.60 -30.86 -13.45
C GLU A 354 36.08 -29.48 -12.98
N ASP A 355 34.77 -29.32 -13.07
CA ASP A 355 33.90 -28.41 -12.31
C ASP A 355 33.88 -26.92 -12.75
N GLU A 356 33.53 -26.67 -14.02
CA GLU A 356 33.16 -25.35 -14.59
C GLU A 356 32.04 -24.63 -13.82
N ASP A 357 31.19 -25.39 -13.14
CA ASP A 357 29.95 -24.92 -12.52
C ASP A 357 30.21 -24.05 -11.27
N LYS A 358 31.34 -24.26 -10.58
CA LYS A 358 31.80 -23.42 -9.46
C LYS A 358 32.40 -22.11 -9.90
N ALA A 359 33.10 -22.09 -11.05
CA ALA A 359 33.70 -20.88 -11.58
C ALA A 359 32.61 -19.91 -12.08
N LYS A 360 31.59 -20.42 -12.78
CA LYS A 360 30.42 -19.65 -13.23
C LYS A 360 29.62 -19.07 -12.05
N LYS A 361 29.41 -19.84 -10.98
CA LYS A 361 28.77 -19.38 -9.72
C LYS A 361 29.55 -18.24 -9.03
N ALA A 362 30.88 -18.28 -9.06
CA ALA A 362 31.71 -17.24 -8.43
C ALA A 362 31.75 -15.94 -9.25
N VAL A 363 31.64 -16.00 -10.58
CA VAL A 363 31.63 -14.82 -11.45
C VAL A 363 30.29 -14.09 -11.40
N ILE A 364 29.15 -14.80 -11.45
CA ILE A 364 27.82 -14.17 -11.37
C ILE A 364 27.59 -13.53 -9.99
N HIS A 365 28.05 -14.18 -8.91
CA HIS A 365 27.95 -13.61 -7.56
C HIS A 365 28.88 -12.39 -7.38
N ARG A 366 30.06 -12.39 -8.01
CA ARG A 366 31.01 -11.26 -7.95
C ARG A 366 30.58 -10.07 -8.81
N VAL A 367 30.05 -10.28 -10.00
CA VAL A 367 29.64 -9.18 -10.89
C VAL A 367 28.37 -8.48 -10.37
N ALA A 368 27.39 -9.22 -9.84
CA ALA A 368 26.21 -8.62 -9.19
C ALA A 368 26.54 -7.86 -7.90
N GLU A 369 27.58 -8.28 -7.17
CA GLU A 369 28.12 -7.56 -6.00
C GLU A 369 29.03 -6.37 -6.40
N GLU A 370 29.71 -6.44 -7.54
CA GLU A 370 30.60 -5.38 -8.04
C GLU A 370 29.83 -4.21 -8.70
N GLU A 371 28.61 -4.42 -9.22
CA GLU A 371 27.72 -3.35 -9.76
C GLU A 371 26.56 -2.92 -8.83
N GLY A 372 26.44 -3.49 -7.63
CA GLY A 372 25.61 -2.92 -6.54
C GLY A 372 24.12 -3.31 -6.50
N ALA A 373 23.66 -4.29 -7.29
CA ALA A 373 22.29 -4.80 -7.25
C ALA A 373 22.15 -5.93 -6.21
N ARG A 374 21.41 -5.68 -5.12
CA ARG A 374 21.28 -6.65 -4.01
C ARG A 374 20.18 -7.68 -4.29
N ILE A 375 20.58 -8.92 -4.59
CA ILE A 375 19.67 -10.07 -4.68
C ILE A 375 19.33 -10.55 -3.26
N GLN A 376 18.03 -10.59 -2.93
CA GLN A 376 17.54 -11.08 -1.65
C GLN A 376 16.79 -12.39 -1.81
N THR A 377 17.04 -13.36 -0.94
CA THR A 377 16.36 -14.66 -0.99
C THR A 377 15.09 -14.65 -0.16
N TRP A 378 13.94 -14.85 -0.81
CA TRP A 378 12.62 -14.87 -0.21
C TRP A 378 12.05 -16.28 -0.18
N LYS A 379 11.27 -16.59 0.85
CA LYS A 379 10.54 -17.85 0.95
C LYS A 379 9.24 -17.76 0.18
N VAL A 380 8.99 -18.71 -0.69
CA VAL A 380 7.69 -18.85 -1.36
C VAL A 380 6.70 -19.46 -0.37
N LEU A 381 5.55 -18.82 -0.20
CA LEU A 381 4.42 -19.34 0.57
C LEU A 381 3.43 -20.08 -0.32
N ASN A 382 3.16 -19.51 -1.50
CA ASN A 382 2.28 -20.09 -2.51
C ASN A 382 2.57 -19.49 -3.89
N THR A 383 2.17 -20.21 -4.92
CA THR A 383 2.31 -19.81 -6.33
C THR A 383 0.99 -19.96 -7.07
N SER A 384 0.79 -19.14 -8.08
CA SER A 384 -0.29 -19.25 -9.07
C SER A 384 0.25 -18.82 -10.43
N VAL A 385 -0.50 -19.06 -11.51
CA VAL A 385 -0.14 -18.57 -12.84
C VAL A 385 0.05 -17.03 -12.85
N GLY A 386 -0.72 -16.31 -12.03
CA GLY A 386 -0.65 -14.85 -11.93
C GLY A 386 0.41 -14.29 -10.96
N GLY A 387 1.21 -15.13 -10.31
CA GLY A 387 2.31 -14.67 -9.45
C GLY A 387 2.44 -15.41 -8.11
N TYR A 388 3.12 -14.75 -7.16
CA TYR A 388 3.72 -15.38 -5.98
C TYR A 388 3.24 -14.74 -4.67
N GLY A 389 3.04 -15.57 -3.65
CA GLY A 389 3.01 -15.13 -2.26
C GLY A 389 4.38 -15.38 -1.64
N LEU A 390 5.07 -14.33 -1.20
CA LEU A 390 6.44 -14.38 -0.70
C LEU A 390 6.51 -13.95 0.77
N CYS A 391 7.52 -14.41 1.48
CA CYS A 391 7.80 -14.05 2.87
C CYS A 391 9.29 -13.80 3.09
N TRP A 392 9.59 -12.66 3.69
CA TRP A 392 10.91 -12.27 4.14
C TRP A 392 11.06 -12.56 5.63
N GLU A 393 11.91 -13.53 5.94
CA GLU A 393 12.26 -13.96 7.31
C GLU A 393 13.54 -13.26 7.82
N GLY A 394 14.22 -12.46 6.98
CA GLY A 394 15.46 -11.77 7.32
C GLY A 394 15.26 -10.62 8.32
N LYS A 395 16.34 -10.28 9.04
CA LYS A 395 16.32 -9.22 10.08
C LYS A 395 16.61 -7.84 9.50
N GLU A 396 17.29 -7.75 8.36
CA GLU A 396 17.50 -6.49 7.68
C GLU A 396 16.28 -6.00 6.89
N THR A 397 16.37 -4.77 6.43
CA THR A 397 15.37 -4.13 5.58
C THR A 397 15.31 -4.82 4.23
N SER A 398 14.11 -5.16 3.80
CA SER A 398 13.83 -5.91 2.57
C SER A 398 13.81 -5.05 1.30
N GLY A 399 13.75 -3.71 1.44
CA GLY A 399 13.56 -2.81 0.29
C GLY A 399 12.17 -2.89 -0.36
N ALA A 400 11.38 -3.92 -0.08
CA ALA A 400 10.05 -4.15 -0.64
C ALA A 400 9.09 -3.01 -0.30
N ARG A 401 8.35 -2.54 -1.31
CA ARG A 401 7.29 -1.55 -1.18
C ARG A 401 6.12 -1.90 -2.08
N VAL A 402 4.90 -1.64 -1.63
CA VAL A 402 3.71 -1.81 -2.47
C VAL A 402 3.83 -0.94 -3.71
N GLY A 403 3.42 -1.48 -4.85
CA GLY A 403 3.52 -0.83 -6.15
C GLY A 403 4.95 -0.66 -6.66
N GLU A 404 5.97 -1.28 -6.07
CA GLU A 404 7.29 -1.39 -6.68
C GLU A 404 7.40 -2.60 -7.61
N ILE A 405 8.19 -2.41 -8.66
CA ILE A 405 8.57 -3.44 -9.61
C ILE A 405 9.72 -4.26 -9.03
N VAL A 406 9.67 -5.56 -9.27
CA VAL A 406 10.66 -6.51 -8.78
C VAL A 406 11.06 -7.46 -9.90
N ALA A 407 12.32 -7.90 -9.86
CA ALA A 407 12.78 -9.04 -10.64
C ALA A 407 12.80 -10.28 -9.74
N LEU A 408 12.33 -11.40 -10.27
CA LEU A 408 12.25 -12.69 -9.59
C LEU A 408 13.00 -13.74 -10.40
N ARG A 409 13.80 -14.58 -9.74
CA ARG A 409 14.43 -15.74 -10.35
C ARG A 409 14.45 -16.89 -9.36
N ASP A 410 14.14 -18.10 -9.83
CA ASP A 410 14.34 -19.29 -9.01
C ASP A 410 15.85 -19.52 -8.85
N MET A 411 16.33 -19.49 -7.61
CA MET A 411 17.76 -19.62 -7.33
C MET A 411 18.21 -21.09 -7.27
N ALA A 412 17.26 -22.03 -7.20
CA ALA A 412 17.57 -23.46 -7.19
C ALA A 412 17.79 -24.01 -8.60
N ASP A 413 17.21 -23.37 -9.62
CA ASP A 413 17.32 -23.76 -11.02
C ASP A 413 18.27 -22.80 -11.77
N PRO A 414 19.47 -23.25 -12.17
CA PRO A 414 20.41 -22.44 -12.93
C PRO A 414 19.83 -21.92 -14.25
N THR A 415 18.90 -22.68 -14.85
CA THR A 415 18.27 -22.36 -16.13
C THR A 415 17.07 -21.42 -16.00
N ALA A 416 16.68 -21.07 -14.77
CA ALA A 416 15.56 -20.17 -14.55
C ALA A 416 15.88 -18.76 -15.05
N ILE A 417 15.01 -18.26 -15.91
CA ILE A 417 15.05 -16.89 -16.42
C ILE A 417 14.52 -15.89 -15.39
N TRP A 418 14.98 -14.64 -15.50
CA TRP A 418 14.42 -13.55 -14.71
C TRP A 418 13.01 -13.21 -15.18
N MET A 419 12.13 -13.05 -14.21
CA MET A 419 10.75 -12.63 -14.41
C MET A 419 10.50 -11.29 -13.74
N ILE A 420 9.57 -10.51 -14.27
CA ILE A 420 9.23 -9.18 -13.74
C ILE A 420 7.82 -9.20 -13.14
N GLY A 421 7.69 -8.63 -11.94
CA GLY A 421 6.43 -8.53 -11.19
C GLY A 421 6.25 -7.19 -10.48
N VAL A 422 5.07 -6.97 -9.91
CA VAL A 422 4.77 -5.83 -9.02
C VAL A 422 4.28 -6.32 -7.68
N ILE A 423 4.78 -5.73 -6.60
CA ILE A 423 4.25 -5.96 -5.26
C ILE A 423 2.86 -5.32 -5.16
N LYS A 424 1.81 -6.12 -4.98
CA LYS A 424 0.41 -5.65 -4.90
C LYS A 424 -0.07 -5.42 -3.47
N TRP A 425 0.50 -6.13 -2.51
CA TRP A 425 0.20 -5.94 -1.10
C TRP A 425 1.37 -6.36 -0.22
N MET A 426 1.40 -5.82 1.00
CA MET A 426 2.35 -6.19 2.03
C MET A 426 1.62 -6.42 3.36
N GLU A 427 2.10 -7.39 4.13
CA GLU A 427 1.57 -7.71 5.45
C GLU A 427 2.70 -8.23 6.35
N PHE A 428 2.92 -7.61 7.49
CA PHE A 428 3.81 -8.11 8.52
C PHE A 428 3.05 -9.06 9.46
N VAL A 429 3.51 -10.29 9.54
CA VAL A 429 2.92 -11.34 10.37
C VAL A 429 3.91 -11.71 11.47
N SER A 430 3.50 -11.53 12.72
CA SER A 430 4.32 -11.86 13.88
C SER A 430 4.78 -13.32 13.83
N GLY A 431 6.07 -13.55 14.09
CA GLY A 431 6.70 -14.88 14.02
C GLY A 431 7.02 -15.39 12.60
N LYS A 432 6.45 -14.81 11.54
CA LYS A 432 6.78 -15.17 10.14
C LYS A 432 7.65 -14.13 9.43
N GLY A 433 7.44 -12.84 9.72
CA GLY A 433 8.13 -11.75 9.05
C GLY A 433 7.24 -11.02 8.05
N LEU A 434 7.87 -10.39 7.05
CA LEU A 434 7.17 -9.54 6.08
C LEU A 434 6.72 -10.37 4.88
N CYS A 435 5.41 -10.56 4.75
CA CYS A 435 4.80 -11.21 3.61
C CYS A 435 4.41 -10.18 2.55
N CYS A 436 4.48 -10.57 1.28
CA CYS A 436 3.97 -9.76 0.19
C CYS A 436 3.37 -10.63 -0.91
N GLY A 437 2.48 -10.04 -1.71
CA GLY A 437 1.99 -10.65 -2.93
C GLY A 437 2.58 -9.95 -4.13
N VAL A 438 3.25 -10.71 -5.00
CA VAL A 438 3.78 -10.22 -6.27
C VAL A 438 2.89 -10.71 -7.41
N GLU A 439 2.34 -9.79 -8.18
CA GLU A 439 1.66 -10.07 -9.45
C GLU A 439 2.69 -10.14 -10.57
N LEU A 440 2.73 -11.27 -11.28
CA LEU A 440 3.65 -11.49 -12.39
C LEU A 440 3.17 -10.70 -13.62
N LEU A 441 4.08 -9.97 -14.25
CA LEU A 441 3.77 -9.13 -15.41
C LEU A 441 4.26 -9.73 -16.72
N SER A 442 5.44 -10.34 -16.68
CA SER A 442 6.08 -10.94 -17.83
C SER A 442 7.20 -11.87 -17.40
N THR A 443 7.39 -12.94 -18.17
CA THR A 443 8.55 -13.83 -18.09
C THR A 443 9.58 -13.53 -19.19
N LYS A 444 9.17 -12.80 -20.24
CA LYS A 444 10.07 -12.27 -21.29
C LYS A 444 10.17 -10.77 -21.15
N ILE A 445 11.37 -10.22 -21.12
CA ILE A 445 11.63 -8.80 -20.87
C ILE A 445 12.82 -8.36 -21.72
N MET A 446 12.79 -7.12 -22.19
CA MET A 446 13.93 -6.48 -22.85
C MET A 446 14.24 -5.15 -22.17
N VAL A 447 15.53 -4.84 -21.97
CA VAL A 447 15.93 -3.48 -21.62
C VAL A 447 15.86 -2.60 -22.86
N VAL A 448 15.31 -1.41 -22.70
CA VAL A 448 15.21 -0.41 -23.77
C VAL A 448 15.73 0.92 -23.26
N SER A 449 16.23 1.78 -24.15
CA SER A 449 16.73 3.10 -23.77
C SER A 449 15.91 4.19 -24.45
N VAL A 450 15.42 5.15 -23.67
CA VAL A 450 14.76 6.34 -24.23
C VAL A 450 15.82 7.40 -24.43
N GLN A 451 16.08 7.75 -25.69
CA GLN A 451 17.12 8.71 -26.06
C GLN A 451 16.66 10.15 -25.87
N HIS A 452 15.44 10.47 -26.31
CA HIS A 452 14.90 11.83 -26.22
C HIS A 452 13.37 11.84 -26.13
N VAL A 453 12.81 12.87 -25.47
CA VAL A 453 11.40 13.26 -25.58
C VAL A 453 11.31 14.43 -26.55
N ILE A 454 10.53 14.26 -27.62
CA ILE A 454 10.51 15.15 -28.79
C ILE A 454 9.59 16.35 -28.57
N ASN A 455 8.42 16.11 -27.98
CA ASN A 455 7.35 17.10 -27.86
C ASN A 455 7.37 17.89 -26.54
N ARG A 456 8.36 17.65 -25.67
CA ARG A 456 8.47 18.31 -24.37
C ARG A 456 9.92 18.38 -23.91
N THR A 457 10.32 19.54 -23.39
CA THR A 457 11.63 19.71 -22.75
C THR A 457 11.65 19.05 -21.38
N LEU A 458 12.64 18.19 -21.14
CA LEU A 458 12.90 17.57 -19.85
C LEU A 458 14.05 18.29 -19.13
N THR A 459 14.00 18.31 -17.80
CA THR A 459 15.14 18.74 -16.97
C THR A 459 16.07 17.59 -16.62
N GLN A 460 15.60 16.35 -16.73
CA GLN A 460 16.37 15.15 -16.47
C GLN A 460 17.36 14.86 -17.61
N LYS A 461 18.51 14.28 -17.26
CA LYS A 461 19.50 13.81 -18.24
C LYS A 461 18.95 12.59 -18.98
N MET A 462 19.24 12.54 -20.27
CA MET A 462 18.97 11.41 -21.15
C MET A 462 20.31 10.78 -21.61
N PRO A 463 20.35 9.50 -22.01
CA PRO A 463 19.23 8.56 -22.10
C PRO A 463 18.71 8.09 -20.73
N VAL A 464 17.48 7.59 -20.73
CA VAL A 464 16.86 6.94 -19.56
C VAL A 464 16.38 5.55 -19.94
N ASP A 465 16.85 4.56 -19.19
CA ASP A 465 16.50 3.17 -19.44
C ASP A 465 15.10 2.80 -18.91
N GLY A 466 14.52 1.81 -19.57
CA GLY A 466 13.22 1.23 -19.27
C GLY A 466 13.19 -0.27 -19.55
N LEU A 467 12.01 -0.87 -19.34
CA LEU A 467 11.75 -2.26 -19.71
C LEU A 467 10.67 -2.31 -20.77
N MET A 468 10.86 -3.14 -21.79
CA MET A 468 9.83 -3.55 -22.72
C MET A 468 9.35 -4.95 -22.39
N LEU A 469 8.05 -5.08 -22.26
CA LEU A 469 7.37 -6.34 -22.11
C LEU A 469 6.73 -6.71 -23.46
N PRO A 470 7.14 -7.82 -24.11
CA PRO A 470 6.67 -8.19 -25.44
C PRO A 470 5.22 -8.64 -25.42
N SER A 471 4.59 -8.76 -26.58
CA SER A 471 3.28 -9.40 -26.68
C SER A 471 3.37 -10.88 -26.27
N ILE A 472 2.33 -11.35 -25.58
CA ILE A 472 2.12 -12.74 -25.20
C ILE A 472 0.70 -13.09 -25.63
N GLU A 473 0.57 -13.99 -26.60
CA GLU A 473 -0.71 -14.38 -27.16
C GLU A 473 -1.69 -14.83 -26.06
N GLY A 474 -2.94 -14.34 -26.13
CA GLY A 474 -3.99 -14.63 -25.14
C GLY A 474 -3.85 -13.92 -23.77
N ILE A 475 -2.69 -13.38 -23.41
CA ILE A 475 -2.44 -12.73 -22.10
C ILE A 475 -2.22 -11.22 -22.24
N ARG A 476 -1.32 -10.81 -23.12
CA ARG A 476 -1.00 -9.42 -23.43
C ARG A 476 -0.82 -9.28 -24.94
N PRO A 477 -1.87 -8.95 -25.70
CA PRO A 477 -1.78 -8.89 -27.17
C PRO A 477 -0.84 -7.79 -27.65
N ASP A 478 -0.72 -6.69 -26.88
CA ASP A 478 0.05 -5.51 -27.26
C ASP A 478 1.32 -5.36 -26.39
N PRO A 479 2.49 -5.04 -26.97
CA PRO A 479 3.68 -4.77 -26.19
C PRO A 479 3.49 -3.56 -25.27
N ALA A 480 4.21 -3.55 -24.15
CA ALA A 480 4.12 -2.49 -23.16
C ALA A 480 5.51 -2.06 -22.69
N LEU A 481 5.65 -0.77 -22.42
CA LEU A 481 6.84 -0.16 -21.84
C LEU A 481 6.60 0.14 -20.35
N ILE A 482 7.63 -0.12 -19.56
CA ILE A 482 7.74 0.32 -18.18
C ILE A 482 8.79 1.42 -18.12
N LEU A 483 8.34 2.63 -17.79
CA LEU A 483 9.19 3.81 -17.74
C LEU A 483 8.98 4.58 -16.43
N PRO A 484 9.98 5.35 -15.96
CA PRO A 484 9.85 6.19 -14.77
C PRO A 484 8.71 7.22 -14.91
N ALA A 485 7.69 7.09 -14.06
CA ALA A 485 6.46 7.87 -14.14
C ALA A 485 6.64 9.36 -13.79
N TYR A 486 7.73 9.69 -13.09
CA TYR A 486 8.08 11.07 -12.75
C TYR A 486 8.77 11.80 -13.91
N ILE A 487 9.19 11.07 -14.96
CA ILE A 487 9.81 11.62 -16.16
C ILE A 487 8.81 11.60 -17.30
N PHE A 488 8.17 10.46 -17.57
CA PHE A 488 7.36 10.22 -18.76
C PHE A 488 5.86 10.30 -18.48
N GLN A 489 5.10 10.78 -19.45
CA GLN A 489 3.65 10.98 -19.36
C GLN A 489 2.92 10.43 -20.60
N ALA A 490 1.60 10.28 -20.51
CA ALA A 490 0.79 9.97 -21.67
C ALA A 490 0.94 11.07 -22.74
N SER A 491 0.93 10.67 -24.01
CA SER A 491 1.13 11.55 -25.18
C SER A 491 2.56 12.08 -25.37
N ASP A 492 3.53 11.75 -24.51
CA ASP A 492 4.93 12.01 -24.81
C ASP A 492 5.31 11.25 -26.10
N GLU A 493 5.98 11.94 -27.02
CA GLU A 493 6.60 11.35 -28.21
C GLU A 493 8.07 11.13 -27.92
N ILE A 494 8.50 9.88 -27.98
CA ILE A 494 9.85 9.48 -27.56
C ILE A 494 10.59 8.79 -28.69
N ARG A 495 11.92 8.94 -28.68
CA ARG A 495 12.83 8.12 -29.47
C ARG A 495 13.32 6.98 -28.59
N LEU A 496 12.95 5.76 -28.96
CA LEU A 496 13.22 4.53 -28.22
C LEU A 496 14.28 3.73 -28.98
N GLU A 497 15.34 3.32 -28.29
CA GLU A 497 16.36 2.43 -28.80
C GLU A 497 16.19 1.04 -28.17
N PHE A 498 16.11 0.01 -29.02
CA PHE A 498 16.10 -1.40 -28.60
C PHE A 498 16.64 -2.29 -29.72
N ALA A 499 17.41 -3.32 -29.38
CA ALA A 499 17.99 -4.25 -30.35
C ALA A 499 18.68 -3.57 -31.56
N GLU A 500 19.49 -2.54 -31.28
CA GLU A 500 20.22 -1.73 -32.27
C GLU A 500 19.34 -0.99 -33.29
N ARG A 501 18.05 -0.83 -32.99
CA ARG A 501 17.10 -0.04 -33.79
C ARG A 501 16.60 1.14 -32.99
N GLU A 502 16.47 2.27 -33.66
CA GLU A 502 15.74 3.42 -33.14
C GLU A 502 14.34 3.47 -33.74
N GLU A 503 13.33 3.61 -32.88
CA GLU A 503 11.95 3.87 -33.30
C GLU A 503 11.40 5.13 -32.64
N ARG A 504 10.60 5.87 -33.39
CA ARG A 504 9.79 6.96 -32.85
C ARG A 504 8.44 6.43 -32.44
N VAL A 505 8.07 6.61 -31.17
CA VAL A 505 6.80 6.10 -30.64
C VAL A 505 6.06 7.17 -29.83
N ARG A 506 4.74 7.08 -29.80
CA ARG A 506 3.88 7.91 -28.92
C ARG A 506 3.36 7.06 -27.77
N LEU A 507 3.53 7.54 -26.54
CA LEU A 507 3.09 6.84 -25.34
C LEU A 507 1.59 6.98 -25.09
N VAL A 508 0.94 5.85 -24.78
CA VAL A 508 -0.46 5.74 -24.36
C VAL A 508 -0.49 5.04 -23.01
N LEU A 509 -0.86 5.75 -21.95
CA LEU A 509 -0.86 5.20 -20.60
C LEU A 509 -1.91 4.08 -20.47
N LEU A 510 -1.48 2.88 -20.08
CA LEU A 510 -2.33 1.69 -19.92
C LEU A 510 -2.92 1.59 -18.52
N ASP A 511 -2.09 1.79 -17.49
CA ASP A 511 -2.47 1.71 -16.08
C ASP A 511 -1.76 2.83 -15.33
N GLU A 512 -2.50 3.55 -14.48
CA GLU A 512 -1.89 4.63 -13.71
C GLU A 512 -1.04 4.01 -12.58
N CYS A 513 0.20 4.48 -12.49
CA CYS A 513 1.28 3.99 -11.63
C CYS A 513 0.87 3.72 -10.18
N LEU A 514 1.00 2.47 -9.71
CA LEU A 514 1.07 2.19 -8.27
C LEU A 514 2.34 2.78 -7.64
N GLY A 515 3.19 3.48 -8.39
CA GLY A 515 4.52 3.82 -7.94
C GLY A 515 5.42 4.71 -8.78
N ALA A 516 6.73 4.44 -8.74
CA ALA A 516 7.75 5.26 -9.42
C ALA A 516 7.79 5.04 -10.94
N PHE A 517 7.05 4.05 -11.46
CA PHE A 517 7.03 3.66 -12.86
C PHE A 517 5.59 3.58 -13.38
N ALA A 518 5.44 3.70 -14.70
CA ALA A 518 4.18 3.70 -15.44
C ALA A 518 4.18 2.58 -16.49
N TYR A 519 2.99 2.04 -16.76
CA TYR A 519 2.75 1.17 -17.91
C TYR A 519 2.28 1.99 -19.10
N PHE A 520 3.05 1.97 -20.18
CA PHE A 520 2.68 2.58 -21.43
C PHE A 520 2.48 1.52 -22.50
N ARG A 521 1.31 1.54 -23.15
CA ARG A 521 1.24 1.12 -24.55
C ARG A 521 1.88 2.20 -25.40
N PHE A 522 2.21 1.88 -26.63
CA PHE A 522 2.73 2.86 -27.56
C PHE A 522 2.24 2.58 -28.97
N THR A 523 2.28 3.62 -29.80
CA THR A 523 2.05 3.53 -31.24
C THR A 523 3.28 4.04 -31.96
N THR A 524 3.82 3.24 -32.87
CA THR A 524 4.94 3.65 -33.73
C THR A 524 4.48 4.78 -34.66
N LEU A 525 5.29 5.82 -34.75
CA LEU A 525 5.10 6.95 -35.65
C LEU A 525 6.01 6.72 -36.85
N ALA A 526 5.45 6.76 -38.06
CA ALA A 526 6.27 6.74 -39.27
C ALA A 526 7.26 7.91 -39.23
N GLU A 527 8.51 7.66 -39.62
CA GLU A 527 9.43 8.75 -39.90
C GLU A 527 8.81 9.59 -41.01
N LYS A 528 8.54 10.87 -40.73
CA LYS A 528 8.51 11.83 -41.83
C LYS A 528 9.93 11.81 -42.38
N SER A 529 10.10 11.28 -43.58
CA SER A 529 11.25 11.66 -44.39
C SER A 529 11.31 13.18 -44.31
N LEU A 530 12.36 13.69 -43.68
CA LEU A 530 12.85 14.99 -44.06
C LEU A 530 13.19 14.78 -45.54
N GLU A 531 12.30 15.21 -46.43
CA GLU A 531 12.76 15.64 -47.73
C GLU A 531 13.83 16.67 -47.38
N GLU A 532 15.08 16.25 -47.49
CA GLU A 532 16.18 17.19 -47.62
C GLU A 532 15.69 18.17 -48.69
N ASP A 533 15.65 19.45 -48.35
CA ASP A 533 15.43 20.54 -49.30
C ASP A 533 16.61 20.50 -50.31
N GLU A 534 16.63 19.49 -51.20
CA GLU A 534 17.48 19.41 -52.40
C GLU A 534 16.99 20.37 -53.49
N ASP A 535 15.96 21.17 -53.22
CA ASP A 535 15.38 22.14 -54.14
C ASP A 535 16.03 23.53 -54.11
N ASP A 536 17.13 23.75 -53.35
CA ASP A 536 17.80 25.07 -53.29
C ASP A 536 19.09 25.18 -54.12
N PHE A 537 19.57 24.10 -54.77
CA PHE A 537 20.76 24.18 -55.64
C PHE A 537 20.43 24.26 -57.14
N THR A 538 19.26 23.75 -57.55
CA THR A 538 18.74 23.78 -58.93
C THR A 538 18.09 25.13 -59.28
N SER A 539 17.61 25.89 -58.30
CA SER A 539 17.02 27.22 -58.47
C SER A 539 18.07 28.30 -58.85
N LEU A 540 19.32 28.13 -58.41
CA LEU A 540 20.43 29.08 -58.62
C LEU A 540 20.94 29.16 -60.06
N TRP A 541 20.75 28.12 -60.87
CA TRP A 541 21.16 28.10 -62.28
C TRP A 541 20.11 28.63 -63.25
N GLN A 542 18.87 28.86 -62.80
CA GLN A 542 17.83 29.48 -63.62
C GLN A 542 17.85 31.02 -63.55
N SER A 543 18.69 31.60 -62.69
CA SER A 543 18.86 33.05 -62.52
C SER A 543 20.20 33.61 -63.00
N LEU A 544 20.98 32.84 -63.77
CA LEU A 544 22.19 33.27 -64.49
C LEU A 544 22.02 32.93 -65.98
#